data_AF-A0A1E5K702-F1
#
_entry.id   AF-A0A1E5K702-F1
#
_cell.length_a   1.000
_cell.length_b   1.000
_cell.length_c   1.000
_cell.angle_alpha   90.00
_cell.angle_beta   90.00
_cell.angle_gamma   90.00
#
_symmetry.space_group_name_H-M   'P 1'
#
loop_
_entity.id
_entity.type
_entity.pdbx_description
1 polymer ?
#
loop_
_entity_poly.entity_id
_entity_poly.type
_entity_poly.pdbx_seq_one_letter_code
_entity_poly.pdbx_strand_id
1 'polypeptide(L)'
;MNKKVKQLIEDTKNKWLLSNYTLESHSFFQEKMDSHKPGFVLSMTWKPSSSATNDNTEEVAELSTINIDLNLDSGNVRRMLFTNYNNNLEENLFPNQEDTETIIEWVEIQSGLEFGRQFTLIDQSETELTFQASVDNISVFPSGSIQIKFNEEGKLVQFTIDGVFPDESQLNWEPFALTSDIINPIAEEQIQLIEIPSEEKEAWIPIFVVSSVFITNDGNKALSYNEVERPNSYIGKDTVLRWTEPKEGTLQTVNLEPKLEFSEAEVFSQADIINNDLPISKEYQLTITEKIIHFLQMNYPQDSGKWRLTGLWRDAGYIIGQLLPVEKDSKVIEHKINVVIDSEKLDVLNYVDTESLLNMYDFLSPANTPTLTETEAIEKLLPNVDISPVYVYDKSTSRYRLCGKLDSNFGIHAVTGEIVSLDVL
;
A
#
# COMPACT_ATOMS: atom_id res chain seq x y z
N MET A 1 28.29 -10.26 14.12
CA MET A 1 27.78 -10.98 12.96
C MET A 1 27.44 -12.41 13.32
N ASN A 2 26.13 -12.63 13.46
CA ASN A 2 25.42 -13.87 13.66
C ASN A 2 25.77 -14.88 12.55
N LYS A 3 25.85 -16.17 12.91
CA LYS A 3 26.23 -17.23 11.97
C LYS A 3 25.30 -17.30 10.74
N LYS A 4 23.99 -17.09 10.92
CA LYS A 4 23.00 -17.08 9.84
C LYS A 4 23.27 -15.96 8.84
N VAL A 5 23.52 -14.75 9.35
CA VAL A 5 23.85 -13.56 8.53
C VAL A 5 25.14 -13.78 7.74
N LYS A 6 26.19 -14.33 8.38
CA LYS A 6 27.43 -14.70 7.68
C LYS A 6 27.17 -15.67 6.54
N GLN A 7 26.35 -16.69 6.80
CA GLN A 7 26.06 -17.70 5.79
C GLN A 7 25.28 -17.10 4.61
N LEU A 8 24.24 -16.32 4.86
CA LEU A 8 23.47 -15.65 3.81
C LEU A 8 24.34 -14.72 2.94
N ILE A 9 25.26 -13.97 3.54
CA ILE A 9 26.19 -13.11 2.80
C ILE A 9 27.11 -13.92 1.89
N GLU A 10 27.71 -15.00 2.39
CA GLU A 10 28.59 -15.87 1.59
C GLU A 10 27.80 -16.60 0.49
N ASP A 11 26.61 -17.11 0.81
CA ASP A 11 25.74 -17.78 -0.15
C ASP A 11 25.31 -16.79 -1.26
N THR A 12 25.00 -15.54 -0.91
CA THR A 12 24.71 -14.46 -1.88
C THR A 12 25.90 -14.19 -2.79
N LYS A 13 27.09 -14.05 -2.20
CA LYS A 13 28.32 -13.81 -2.96
C LYS A 13 28.58 -14.91 -3.98
N ASN A 14 28.40 -16.16 -3.57
CA ASN A 14 28.63 -17.33 -4.41
C ASN A 14 27.53 -17.48 -5.48
N LYS A 15 26.26 -17.30 -5.11
CA LYS A 15 25.11 -17.43 -6.01
C LYS A 15 25.19 -16.46 -7.18
N TRP A 16 25.57 -15.21 -6.92
CA TRP A 16 25.59 -14.14 -7.91
C TRP A 16 26.99 -13.83 -8.47
N LEU A 17 27.95 -14.74 -8.23
CA LEU A 17 29.33 -14.64 -8.73
C LEU A 17 29.99 -13.29 -8.44
N LEU A 18 29.78 -12.77 -7.23
CA LEU A 18 30.22 -11.43 -6.81
C LEU A 18 31.71 -11.39 -6.42
N SER A 19 32.58 -12.11 -7.15
CA SER A 19 34.01 -12.18 -6.86
C SER A 19 34.74 -10.85 -7.09
N ASN A 20 34.25 -10.04 -8.02
CA ASN A 20 34.76 -8.70 -8.34
C ASN A 20 34.09 -7.59 -7.51
N TYR A 21 33.32 -7.98 -6.49
CA TYR A 21 32.59 -7.08 -5.62
C TYR A 21 32.98 -7.29 -4.15
N THR A 22 32.92 -6.21 -3.40
CA THR A 22 33.10 -6.18 -1.95
C THR A 22 31.80 -5.75 -1.31
N LEU A 23 31.36 -6.46 -0.27
CA LEU A 23 30.25 -6.01 0.57
C LEU A 23 30.66 -4.72 1.28
N GLU A 24 29.98 -3.61 0.97
CA GLU A 24 30.20 -2.32 1.62
C GLU A 24 29.49 -2.25 2.95
N SER A 25 28.20 -2.59 2.95
CA SER A 25 27.31 -2.49 4.11
C SER A 25 26.25 -3.58 4.08
N HIS A 26 25.71 -3.87 5.26
CA HIS A 26 24.47 -4.62 5.39
C HIS A 26 23.63 -4.03 6.52
N SER A 27 22.32 -4.10 6.35
CA SER A 27 21.32 -3.50 7.23
C SER A 27 20.11 -4.41 7.37
N PHE A 28 19.31 -4.23 8.41
CA PHE A 28 18.09 -5.01 8.62
C PHE A 28 16.86 -4.12 8.63
N PHE A 29 15.84 -4.51 7.87
CA PHE A 29 14.58 -3.78 7.77
C PHE A 29 13.42 -4.69 8.17
N GLN A 30 12.42 -4.15 8.85
CA GLN A 30 11.22 -4.91 9.20
C GLN A 30 10.18 -4.78 8.07
N GLU A 31 9.64 -5.91 7.60
CA GLU A 31 8.60 -5.95 6.58
C GLU A 31 7.47 -6.92 6.98
N LYS A 32 6.29 -6.74 6.40
CA LYS A 32 5.22 -7.75 6.48
C LYS A 32 5.57 -8.89 5.52
N MET A 33 5.65 -10.10 6.06
CA MET A 33 5.94 -11.32 5.30
C MET A 33 4.65 -12.03 4.87
N ASP A 34 4.77 -13.08 4.05
CA ASP A 34 3.64 -13.84 3.48
C ASP A 34 2.66 -14.42 4.53
N SER A 35 3.12 -14.58 5.76
CA SER A 35 2.29 -15.01 6.90
C SER A 35 1.50 -13.89 7.58
N HIS A 36 1.47 -12.68 7.02
CA HIS A 36 0.99 -11.44 7.67
C HIS A 36 1.70 -11.08 8.98
N LYS A 37 2.80 -11.76 9.31
CA LYS A 37 3.61 -11.46 10.49
C LYS A 37 4.77 -10.54 10.11
N PRO A 38 5.21 -9.68 11.03
CA PRO A 38 6.45 -8.95 10.84
C PRO A 38 7.60 -9.95 10.74
N GLY A 39 8.45 -9.77 9.73
CA GLY A 39 9.73 -10.43 9.59
C GLY A 39 10.81 -9.42 9.24
N PHE A 40 12.02 -9.90 9.04
CA PHE A 40 13.16 -9.05 8.71
C PHE A 40 13.73 -9.36 7.32
N VAL A 41 14.17 -8.30 6.66
CA VAL A 41 14.94 -8.34 5.43
C VAL A 41 16.38 -7.99 5.75
N LEU A 42 17.32 -8.80 5.26
CA LEU A 42 18.75 -8.47 5.23
C LEU A 42 19.05 -7.77 3.91
N SER A 43 19.36 -6.48 3.98
CA SER A 43 19.80 -5.69 2.83
C SER A 43 21.32 -5.67 2.76
N MET A 44 21.88 -5.84 1.56
CA MET A 44 23.31 -5.88 1.31
C MET A 44 23.67 -4.99 0.14
N THR A 45 24.61 -4.06 0.35
CA THR A 45 25.17 -3.21 -0.70
C THR A 45 26.54 -3.74 -1.13
N TRP A 46 26.65 -4.11 -2.40
CA TRP A 46 27.87 -4.65 -3.01
C TRP A 46 28.46 -3.63 -3.97
N LYS A 47 29.69 -3.21 -3.69
CA LYS A 47 30.43 -2.28 -4.55
C LYS A 47 31.51 -2.99 -5.35
N PRO A 48 31.78 -2.54 -6.59
CA PRO A 48 32.90 -3.05 -7.35
C PRO A 48 34.21 -2.93 -6.57
N SER A 49 35.02 -3.97 -6.58
CA SER A 49 36.33 -3.94 -5.95
C SER A 49 37.27 -3.01 -6.72
N SER A 50 38.12 -2.25 -6.03
CA SER A 50 39.07 -1.30 -6.63
C SER A 50 40.11 -1.93 -7.58
N SER A 51 40.26 -3.25 -7.55
CA SER A 51 41.09 -4.02 -8.49
C SER A 51 40.39 -4.32 -9.83
N ALA A 52 39.07 -4.20 -9.91
CA ALA A 52 38.29 -4.43 -11.13
C ALA A 52 38.26 -3.20 -12.07
N THR A 53 38.67 -2.04 -11.57
CA THR A 53 38.74 -0.75 -12.30
C THR A 53 40.07 -0.49 -13.00
N ASN A 54 41.00 -1.46 -13.03
CA ASN A 54 42.31 -1.31 -13.66
C ASN A 54 42.46 -2.24 -14.85
N ASP A 55 42.15 -1.75 -16.05
CA ASP A 55 42.94 -2.06 -17.25
C ASP A 55 42.78 -0.93 -18.28
N ASN A 56 43.90 -0.56 -18.88
CA ASN A 56 44.08 0.55 -19.84
C ASN A 56 43.24 0.38 -21.12
N THR A 57 41.94 0.61 -21.03
CA THR A 57 41.04 0.78 -22.18
C THR A 57 40.24 2.06 -21.93
N GLU A 58 40.14 2.91 -22.95
CA GLU A 58 39.50 4.24 -22.87
C GLU A 58 37.97 4.19 -22.64
N GLU A 59 37.40 2.99 -22.42
CA GLU A 59 36.01 2.74 -22.03
C GLU A 59 35.99 1.72 -20.87
N VAL A 60 36.25 2.18 -19.65
CA VAL A 60 35.94 1.37 -18.46
C VAL A 60 34.42 1.43 -18.29
N ALA A 61 33.71 0.35 -18.63
CA ALA A 61 32.33 0.19 -18.24
C ALA A 61 32.27 0.31 -16.71
N GLU A 62 31.71 1.42 -16.20
CA GLU A 62 31.59 1.64 -14.77
C GLU A 62 30.73 0.53 -14.17
N LEU A 63 31.37 -0.37 -13.42
CA LEU A 63 30.68 -1.45 -12.73
C LEU A 63 29.64 -0.84 -11.77
N SER A 64 28.39 -1.29 -11.87
CA SER A 64 27.29 -0.81 -11.03
C SER A 64 27.41 -1.29 -9.59
N THR A 65 27.00 -0.48 -8.61
CA THR A 65 26.70 -0.99 -7.26
C THR A 65 25.42 -1.82 -7.29
N ILE A 66 25.38 -2.90 -6.51
CA ILE A 66 24.25 -3.85 -6.47
C ILE A 66 23.68 -3.87 -5.06
N ASN A 67 22.39 -3.63 -4.91
CA ASN A 67 21.66 -3.83 -3.65
C ASN A 67 20.87 -5.13 -3.75
N ILE A 68 21.11 -6.05 -2.81
CA ILE A 68 20.41 -7.34 -2.74
C ILE A 68 19.77 -7.46 -1.37
N ASP A 69 18.44 -7.60 -1.38
CA ASP A 69 17.63 -7.78 -0.19
C ASP A 69 17.15 -9.24 -0.13
N LEU A 70 17.37 -9.88 1.01
CA LEU A 70 16.90 -11.24 1.28
C LEU A 70 15.90 -11.26 2.41
N ASN A 71 14.86 -12.11 2.29
CA ASN A 71 14.10 -12.53 3.45
C ASN A 71 15.05 -13.23 4.42
N LEU A 72 15.19 -12.71 5.65
CA LEU A 72 16.16 -13.23 6.62
C LEU A 72 15.85 -14.68 7.02
N ASP A 73 14.58 -15.10 6.96
CA ASP A 73 14.13 -16.42 7.37
C ASP A 73 14.32 -17.48 6.30
N SER A 74 13.83 -17.24 5.09
CA SER A 74 13.93 -18.19 3.98
C SER A 74 15.24 -18.07 3.18
N GLY A 75 15.88 -16.90 3.18
CA GLY A 75 17.00 -16.59 2.29
C GLY A 75 16.57 -16.26 0.85
N ASN A 76 15.27 -16.23 0.56
CA ASN A 76 14.75 -15.90 -0.77
C ASN A 76 15.00 -14.43 -1.10
N VAL A 77 15.21 -14.13 -2.39
CA VAL A 77 15.49 -12.78 -2.84
C VAL A 77 14.20 -11.98 -2.85
N ARG A 78 14.23 -10.82 -2.20
CA ARG A 78 13.15 -9.84 -2.17
C ARG A 78 13.38 -8.71 -3.16
N ARG A 79 14.62 -8.20 -3.21
CA ARG A 79 15.00 -7.15 -4.15
C ARG A 79 16.39 -7.38 -4.70
N MET A 80 16.57 -7.02 -5.96
CA MET A 80 17.87 -6.87 -6.58
C MET A 80 17.83 -5.61 -7.45
N LEU A 81 18.62 -4.60 -7.07
CA LEU A 81 18.64 -3.29 -7.71
C LEU A 81 20.06 -2.93 -8.13
N PHE A 82 20.20 -2.53 -9.39
CA PHE A 82 21.48 -2.09 -9.95
C PHE A 82 21.50 -0.57 -10.11
N THR A 83 22.53 0.09 -9.58
CA THR A 83 22.65 1.55 -9.75
C THR A 83 22.85 1.92 -11.20
N ASN A 84 22.26 3.05 -11.63
CA ASN A 84 22.32 3.56 -13.00
C ASN A 84 21.73 2.61 -14.06
N TYR A 85 20.91 1.63 -13.67
CA TYR A 85 20.31 0.65 -14.60
C TYR A 85 21.36 -0.05 -15.50
N ASN A 86 22.52 -0.35 -14.92
CA ASN A 86 23.58 -1.09 -15.58
C ASN A 86 23.83 -2.39 -14.82
N ASN A 87 23.86 -3.53 -15.50
CA ASN A 87 24.19 -4.82 -14.90
C ASN A 87 25.40 -5.41 -15.63
N ASN A 88 26.47 -5.66 -14.86
CA ASN A 88 27.75 -6.15 -15.37
C ASN A 88 28.05 -7.60 -14.92
N LEU A 89 27.07 -8.28 -14.34
CA LEU A 89 27.18 -9.69 -13.97
C LEU A 89 26.99 -10.59 -15.20
N GLU A 90 27.37 -11.86 -15.05
CA GLU A 90 27.27 -12.84 -16.15
C GLU A 90 25.82 -13.04 -16.60
N GLU A 91 25.57 -13.04 -17.91
CA GLU A 91 24.22 -13.10 -18.50
C GLU A 91 23.45 -14.37 -18.12
N ASN A 92 24.15 -15.49 -17.91
CA ASN A 92 23.57 -16.78 -17.52
C ASN A 92 22.95 -16.80 -16.11
N LEU A 93 23.15 -15.75 -15.30
CA LEU A 93 22.54 -15.61 -13.97
C LEU A 93 21.09 -15.11 -14.03
N PHE A 94 20.67 -14.57 -15.19
CA PHE A 94 19.40 -13.88 -15.36
C PHE A 94 18.56 -14.54 -16.46
N PRO A 95 17.23 -14.35 -16.43
CA PRO A 95 16.37 -14.86 -17.48
C PRO A 95 16.56 -14.07 -18.77
N ASN A 96 16.15 -14.67 -19.89
CA ASN A 96 16.14 -13.98 -21.18
C ASN A 96 14.94 -13.02 -21.23
N GLN A 97 15.19 -11.73 -21.49
CA GLN A 97 14.14 -10.71 -21.60
C GLN A 97 13.07 -11.05 -22.65
N GLU A 98 13.46 -11.72 -23.75
CA GLU A 98 12.54 -12.07 -24.84
C GLU A 98 11.68 -13.31 -24.53
N ASP A 99 11.97 -14.03 -23.44
CA ASP A 99 11.33 -15.31 -23.11
C ASP A 99 10.64 -15.24 -21.74
N THR A 100 9.34 -14.90 -21.77
CA THR A 100 8.49 -14.81 -20.58
C THR A 100 8.47 -16.09 -19.75
N GLU A 101 8.57 -17.28 -20.34
CA GLU A 101 8.59 -18.54 -19.59
C GLU A 101 9.86 -18.62 -18.72
N THR A 102 11.03 -18.26 -19.29
CA THR A 102 12.28 -18.25 -18.52
C THR A 102 12.27 -17.21 -17.40
N ILE A 103 11.59 -16.07 -17.61
CA ILE A 103 11.42 -15.04 -16.58
C ILE A 103 10.57 -15.58 -15.44
N ILE A 104 9.45 -16.24 -15.75
CA ILE A 104 8.57 -16.86 -14.76
C ILE A 104 9.35 -17.89 -13.95
N GLU A 105 10.04 -18.84 -14.59
CA GLU A 105 10.84 -19.86 -13.92
C GLU A 105 11.90 -19.23 -13.00
N TRP A 106 12.56 -18.17 -13.47
CA TRP A 106 13.54 -17.45 -12.65
C TRP A 106 12.91 -16.83 -11.41
N VAL A 107 11.73 -16.22 -11.52
CA VAL A 107 10.97 -15.67 -10.37
C VAL A 107 10.62 -16.76 -9.38
N GLU A 108 10.10 -17.90 -9.85
CA GLU A 108 9.76 -19.04 -8.99
C GLU A 108 10.99 -19.52 -8.22
N ILE A 109 12.15 -19.63 -8.88
CA ILE A 109 13.42 -20.02 -8.25
C ILE A 109 13.89 -18.98 -7.20
N GLN A 110 13.76 -17.68 -7.49
CA GLN A 110 14.23 -16.63 -6.58
C GLN A 110 13.33 -16.45 -5.35
N SER A 111 12.02 -16.61 -5.55
CA SER A 111 10.99 -16.26 -4.57
C SER A 111 10.46 -17.48 -3.80
N GLY A 112 10.52 -18.67 -4.40
CA GLY A 112 9.85 -19.87 -3.89
C GLY A 112 8.33 -19.88 -4.11
N LEU A 113 7.80 -18.94 -4.92
CA LEU A 113 6.39 -18.86 -5.28
C LEU A 113 6.11 -19.68 -6.55
N GLU A 114 4.85 -20.06 -6.76
CA GLU A 114 4.40 -20.81 -7.94
C GLU A 114 3.51 -19.94 -8.87
N PHE A 115 3.85 -19.86 -10.16
CA PHE A 115 3.08 -19.12 -11.16
C PHE A 115 1.73 -19.78 -11.45
N GLY A 116 0.70 -18.97 -11.65
CA GLY A 116 -0.69 -19.39 -11.80
C GLY A 116 -1.36 -19.82 -10.48
N ARG A 117 -0.58 -20.13 -9.44
CA ARG A 117 -1.06 -20.55 -8.11
C ARG A 117 -0.92 -19.52 -7.02
N GLN A 118 0.15 -18.72 -7.06
CA GLN A 118 0.43 -17.67 -6.07
C GLN A 118 0.64 -16.30 -6.71
N PHE A 119 0.96 -16.25 -8.00
CA PHE A 119 1.06 -15.01 -8.76
C PHE A 119 0.72 -15.19 -10.24
N THR A 120 0.31 -14.11 -10.90
CA THR A 120 -0.06 -14.06 -12.33
C THR A 120 0.50 -12.81 -12.99
N LEU A 121 0.75 -12.86 -14.29
CA LEU A 121 1.22 -11.71 -15.08
C LEU A 121 0.05 -10.76 -15.33
N ILE A 122 0.20 -9.47 -14.97
CA ILE A 122 -0.84 -8.45 -15.14
C ILE A 122 -0.47 -7.37 -16.16
N ASP A 123 0.83 -7.17 -16.40
CA ASP A 123 1.31 -6.22 -17.40
C ASP A 123 2.66 -6.66 -17.96
N GLN A 124 2.87 -6.40 -19.25
CA GLN A 124 4.09 -6.70 -19.97
C GLN A 124 4.36 -5.62 -21.02
N SER A 125 5.55 -5.05 -20.94
CA SER A 125 6.13 -4.19 -21.97
C SER A 125 7.40 -4.82 -22.53
N GLU A 126 8.09 -4.13 -23.44
CA GLU A 126 9.37 -4.60 -23.99
C GLU A 126 10.42 -4.80 -22.89
N THR A 127 10.47 -3.94 -21.87
CA THR A 127 11.54 -3.90 -20.86
C THR A 127 11.07 -4.19 -19.44
N GLU A 128 9.77 -4.42 -19.21
CA GLU A 128 9.22 -4.60 -17.87
C GLU A 128 8.09 -5.64 -17.85
N LEU A 129 8.11 -6.50 -16.84
CA LEU A 129 7.03 -7.41 -16.50
C LEU A 129 6.55 -7.12 -15.08
N THR A 130 5.23 -7.03 -14.91
CA THR A 130 4.58 -6.88 -13.61
C THR A 130 3.68 -8.06 -13.33
N PHE A 131 3.89 -8.71 -12.20
CA PHE A 131 3.04 -9.78 -11.69
C PHE A 131 2.32 -9.33 -10.42
N GLN A 132 1.18 -9.96 -10.16
CA GLN A 132 0.37 -9.72 -8.99
C GLN A 132 0.08 -11.00 -8.23
N ALA A 133 -0.02 -10.92 -6.91
CA ALA A 133 -0.45 -12.04 -6.08
C ALA A 133 -1.87 -12.51 -6.47
N SER A 134 -2.02 -13.82 -6.64
CA SER A 134 -3.27 -14.45 -7.05
C SER A 134 -3.32 -15.88 -6.55
N VAL A 135 -4.49 -16.41 -6.25
CA VAL A 135 -4.67 -17.85 -6.04
C VAL A 135 -5.51 -18.45 -7.15
N ASP A 136 -4.97 -19.42 -7.87
CA ASP A 136 -5.64 -20.07 -9.01
C ASP A 136 -6.21 -19.04 -10.02
N ASN A 137 -5.40 -18.02 -10.32
CA ASN A 137 -5.75 -16.85 -11.15
C ASN A 137 -6.86 -15.93 -10.60
N ILE A 138 -7.27 -16.10 -9.34
CA ILE A 138 -8.16 -15.17 -8.64
C ILE A 138 -7.30 -14.17 -7.85
N SER A 139 -7.51 -12.88 -8.07
CA SER A 139 -6.77 -11.82 -7.39
C SER A 139 -6.92 -11.89 -5.86
N VAL A 140 -5.91 -11.38 -5.15
CA VAL A 140 -5.87 -11.35 -3.69
C VAL A 140 -5.84 -9.90 -3.20
N PHE A 141 -6.52 -9.62 -2.09
CA PHE A 141 -6.51 -8.32 -1.43
C PHE A 141 -6.30 -8.42 0.10
N PRO A 142 -5.38 -7.63 0.69
CA PRO A 142 -4.36 -6.82 0.04
C PRO A 142 -3.42 -7.65 -0.84
N SER A 143 -2.92 -7.05 -1.92
CA SER A 143 -2.16 -7.76 -2.94
C SER A 143 -0.64 -7.66 -2.71
N GLY A 144 0.09 -8.70 -3.10
CA GLY A 144 1.51 -8.62 -3.42
C GLY A 144 1.75 -8.24 -4.88
N SER A 145 2.94 -7.73 -5.18
CA SER A 145 3.40 -7.38 -6.53
C SER A 145 4.84 -7.83 -6.75
N ILE A 146 5.14 -8.30 -7.95
CA ILE A 146 6.49 -8.62 -8.41
C ILE A 146 6.77 -7.74 -9.63
N GLN A 147 7.87 -7.01 -9.62
CA GLN A 147 8.32 -6.23 -10.78
C GLN A 147 9.71 -6.70 -11.22
N ILE A 148 9.87 -6.84 -12.54
CA ILE A 148 11.14 -7.16 -13.17
C ILE A 148 11.36 -6.15 -14.29
N LYS A 149 12.50 -5.47 -14.29
CA LYS A 149 12.89 -4.56 -15.37
C LYS A 149 14.24 -4.92 -15.95
N PHE A 150 14.33 -4.72 -17.25
CA PHE A 150 15.54 -4.87 -18.05
C PHE A 150 15.94 -3.52 -18.65
N ASN A 151 17.22 -3.36 -18.98
CA ASN A 151 17.68 -2.21 -19.75
C ASN A 151 17.56 -2.48 -21.26
N GLU A 152 17.93 -1.48 -22.07
CA GLU A 152 17.88 -1.56 -23.54
C GLU A 152 18.79 -2.66 -24.13
N GLU A 153 19.75 -3.19 -23.35
CA GLU A 153 20.66 -4.25 -23.78
C GLU A 153 20.17 -5.67 -23.48
N GLY A 154 18.99 -5.85 -22.89
CA GLY A 154 18.54 -7.20 -22.51
C GLY A 154 18.77 -7.57 -21.05
N LYS A 155 19.43 -6.72 -20.25
CA LYS A 155 19.97 -7.12 -18.94
C LYS A 155 19.06 -6.72 -17.79
N LEU A 156 18.85 -7.62 -16.84
CA LEU A 156 18.06 -7.36 -15.65
C LEU A 156 18.71 -6.26 -14.81
N VAL A 157 17.94 -5.23 -14.45
CA VAL A 157 18.41 -4.08 -13.65
C VAL A 157 17.57 -3.86 -12.39
N GLN A 158 16.39 -4.47 -12.33
CA GLN A 158 15.53 -4.42 -11.17
C GLN A 158 14.73 -5.71 -11.05
N PHE A 159 14.69 -6.25 -9.84
CA PHE A 159 13.73 -7.24 -9.39
C PHE A 159 13.23 -6.82 -8.01
N THR A 160 11.92 -6.76 -7.80
CA THR A 160 11.32 -6.46 -6.50
C THR A 160 10.09 -7.33 -6.26
N ILE A 161 9.96 -7.83 -5.03
CA ILE A 161 8.76 -8.49 -4.51
C ILE A 161 8.31 -7.71 -3.29
N ASP A 162 7.08 -7.22 -3.33
CA ASP A 162 6.46 -6.45 -2.26
C ASP A 162 5.07 -7.01 -1.93
N GLY A 163 4.61 -6.80 -0.69
CA GLY A 163 3.34 -7.33 -0.21
C GLY A 163 3.36 -8.83 0.12
N VAL A 164 2.19 -9.46 0.07
CA VAL A 164 1.92 -10.80 0.61
C VAL A 164 1.42 -11.73 -0.51
N PHE A 165 1.96 -12.94 -0.57
CA PHE A 165 1.57 -13.98 -1.52
C PHE A 165 1.03 -15.20 -0.78
N PRO A 166 -0.31 -15.34 -0.63
CA PRO A 166 -0.86 -16.45 0.14
C PRO A 166 -0.65 -17.80 -0.54
N ASP A 167 -0.70 -18.85 0.28
CA ASP A 167 -0.79 -20.24 -0.17
C ASP A 167 -2.19 -20.84 0.06
N GLU A 168 -2.44 -22.02 -0.51
CA GLU A 168 -3.73 -22.71 -0.40
C GLU A 168 -4.14 -23.03 1.05
N SER A 169 -3.19 -23.17 1.97
CA SER A 169 -3.48 -23.47 3.39
C SER A 169 -4.13 -22.28 4.09
N GLN A 170 -3.91 -21.07 3.59
CA GLN A 170 -4.47 -19.83 4.14
C GLN A 170 -5.89 -19.54 3.62
N LEU A 171 -6.46 -20.39 2.75
CA LEU A 171 -7.73 -20.12 2.08
C LEU A 171 -8.92 -20.88 2.66
N ASN A 172 -10.09 -20.25 2.59
CA ASN A 172 -11.38 -20.93 2.71
C ASN A 172 -11.93 -21.19 1.31
N TRP A 173 -11.83 -22.43 0.85
CA TRP A 173 -12.32 -22.85 -0.47
C TRP A 173 -13.85 -22.89 -0.52
N GLU A 174 -14.44 -22.17 -1.47
CA GLU A 174 -15.86 -22.17 -1.78
C GLU A 174 -16.10 -21.76 -3.24
N PRO A 175 -17.19 -22.22 -3.89
CA PRO A 175 -17.55 -21.75 -5.22
C PRO A 175 -18.05 -20.30 -5.17
N PHE A 176 -17.73 -19.51 -6.20
CA PHE A 176 -18.27 -18.16 -6.34
C PHE A 176 -19.79 -18.19 -6.54
N ALA A 177 -20.54 -17.50 -5.68
CA ALA A 177 -21.99 -17.64 -5.58
C ALA A 177 -22.76 -16.32 -5.86
N LEU A 178 -22.07 -15.20 -6.04
CA LEU A 178 -22.71 -13.91 -6.29
C LEU A 178 -23.29 -13.83 -7.70
N THR A 179 -24.51 -13.28 -7.78
CA THR A 179 -25.28 -13.11 -9.02
C THR A 179 -25.82 -11.70 -9.12
N SER A 180 -26.23 -11.26 -10.32
CA SER A 180 -26.83 -9.94 -10.55
C SER A 180 -27.95 -9.59 -9.57
N ASP A 181 -28.81 -10.56 -9.23
CA ASP A 181 -29.93 -10.35 -8.29
C ASP A 181 -29.48 -10.05 -6.86
N ILE A 182 -28.31 -10.55 -6.45
CA ILE A 182 -27.73 -10.30 -5.12
C ILE A 182 -26.98 -8.96 -5.13
N ILE A 183 -26.26 -8.65 -6.20
CA ILE A 183 -25.36 -7.50 -6.26
C ILE A 183 -26.10 -6.19 -6.53
N ASN A 184 -27.19 -6.20 -7.31
CA ASN A 184 -27.85 -4.96 -7.75
C ASN A 184 -28.33 -4.10 -6.57
N PRO A 185 -29.02 -4.64 -5.54
CA PRO A 185 -29.40 -3.83 -4.37
C PRO A 185 -28.18 -3.24 -3.64
N ILE A 186 -27.08 -3.99 -3.57
CA ILE A 186 -25.85 -3.51 -2.91
C ILE A 186 -25.20 -2.41 -3.75
N ALA A 187 -25.17 -2.57 -5.07
CA ALA A 187 -24.62 -1.58 -5.99
C ALA A 187 -25.40 -0.26 -5.96
N GLU A 188 -26.73 -0.33 -5.87
CA GLU A 188 -27.58 0.84 -5.66
C GLU A 188 -27.18 1.62 -4.40
N GLU A 189 -26.95 0.91 -3.28
CA GLU A 189 -26.49 1.52 -2.02
C GLU A 189 -25.06 2.08 -2.09
N GLN A 190 -24.23 1.62 -3.03
CA GLN A 190 -22.85 2.10 -3.21
C GLN A 190 -22.74 3.30 -4.17
N ILE A 191 -23.83 3.68 -4.84
CA ILE A 191 -23.83 4.84 -5.73
C ILE A 191 -23.80 6.12 -4.89
N GLN A 192 -22.81 6.97 -5.15
CA GLN A 192 -22.68 8.26 -4.48
C GLN A 192 -22.30 9.35 -5.49
N LEU A 193 -22.72 10.57 -5.17
CA LEU A 193 -22.28 11.77 -5.86
C LEU A 193 -20.93 12.20 -5.30
N ILE A 194 -19.94 12.34 -6.17
CA ILE A 194 -18.63 12.90 -5.84
C ILE A 194 -18.29 14.08 -6.77
N GLU A 195 -17.38 14.94 -6.33
CA GLU A 195 -16.79 16.00 -7.12
C GLU A 195 -15.33 15.66 -7.44
N ILE A 196 -15.00 15.62 -8.73
CA ILE A 196 -13.65 15.32 -9.22
C ILE A 196 -13.05 16.62 -9.79
N PRO A 197 -11.78 16.96 -9.49
CA PRO A 197 -11.14 18.13 -10.07
C PRO A 197 -10.83 17.89 -11.54
N SER A 198 -11.16 18.83 -12.42
CA SER A 198 -10.82 18.74 -13.85
C SER A 198 -10.06 19.99 -14.29
N GLU A 199 -8.80 19.81 -14.67
CA GLU A 199 -7.98 20.88 -15.23
C GLU A 199 -8.50 21.36 -16.59
N GLU A 200 -8.99 20.46 -17.46
CA GLU A 200 -9.51 20.84 -18.79
C GLU A 200 -10.70 21.80 -18.70
N LYS A 201 -11.58 21.57 -17.72
CA LYS A 201 -12.76 22.42 -17.45
C LYS A 201 -12.51 23.54 -16.45
N GLU A 202 -11.33 23.60 -15.83
CA GLU A 202 -10.97 24.54 -14.75
C GLU A 202 -12.04 24.58 -13.62
N ALA A 203 -12.65 23.43 -13.32
CA ALA A 203 -13.73 23.32 -12.34
C ALA A 203 -13.77 21.95 -11.66
N TRP A 204 -14.45 21.90 -10.52
CA TRP A 204 -14.93 20.66 -9.93
C TRP A 204 -16.12 20.13 -10.73
N ILE A 205 -16.12 18.84 -11.06
CA ILE A 205 -17.18 18.21 -11.86
C ILE A 205 -17.95 17.22 -10.98
N PRO A 206 -19.29 17.35 -10.87
CA PRO A 206 -20.11 16.43 -10.10
C PRO A 206 -20.41 15.16 -10.91
N ILE A 207 -20.07 13.99 -10.35
CA ILE A 207 -20.18 12.69 -11.02
C ILE A 207 -20.79 11.67 -10.04
N PHE A 208 -21.81 10.94 -10.50
CA PHE A 208 -22.27 9.74 -9.79
C PHE A 208 -21.35 8.56 -10.11
N VAL A 209 -20.86 7.90 -9.07
CA VAL A 209 -19.95 6.75 -9.17
C VAL A 209 -20.41 5.61 -8.28
N VAL A 210 -19.99 4.39 -8.60
CA VAL A 210 -20.12 3.25 -7.68
C VAL A 210 -18.87 3.20 -6.81
N SER A 211 -19.08 3.21 -5.50
CA SER A 211 -18.00 3.01 -4.54
C SER A 211 -17.50 1.57 -4.63
N SER A 212 -16.21 1.37 -4.91
CA SER A 212 -15.64 0.03 -4.96
C SER A 212 -15.65 -0.62 -3.57
N VAL A 213 -16.25 -1.80 -3.47
CA VAL A 213 -16.38 -2.57 -2.22
C VAL A 213 -16.20 -4.06 -2.46
N PHE A 214 -15.89 -4.80 -1.40
CA PHE A 214 -15.90 -6.26 -1.42
C PHE A 214 -17.20 -6.79 -0.83
N ILE A 215 -17.92 -7.60 -1.58
CA ILE A 215 -19.14 -8.27 -1.16
C ILE A 215 -18.78 -9.68 -0.71
N THR A 216 -19.14 -10.07 0.49
CA THR A 216 -18.94 -11.46 0.97
C THR A 216 -19.65 -12.45 0.04
N ASN A 217 -19.08 -13.63 -0.19
CA ASN A 217 -19.63 -14.60 -1.15
C ASN A 217 -21.09 -15.03 -0.87
N ASP A 218 -21.57 -14.86 0.36
CA ASP A 218 -22.95 -15.10 0.76
C ASP A 218 -23.90 -13.91 0.52
N GLY A 219 -23.39 -12.77 0.02
CA GLY A 219 -24.15 -11.56 -0.28
C GLY A 219 -24.56 -10.73 0.94
N ASN A 220 -24.17 -11.12 2.15
CA ASN A 220 -24.72 -10.52 3.38
C ASN A 220 -24.00 -9.25 3.85
N LYS A 221 -22.80 -8.97 3.34
CA LYS A 221 -21.99 -7.85 3.82
C LYS A 221 -21.15 -7.23 2.70
N ALA A 222 -21.22 -5.92 2.57
CA ALA A 222 -20.24 -5.12 1.84
C ALA A 222 -19.12 -4.66 2.80
N LEU A 223 -17.87 -4.74 2.35
CA LEU A 223 -16.67 -4.35 3.06
C LEU A 223 -15.97 -3.27 2.23
N SER A 224 -15.80 -2.08 2.78
CA SER A 224 -15.01 -1.04 2.13
C SER A 224 -13.51 -1.39 2.13
N TYR A 225 -12.76 -0.82 1.18
CA TYR A 225 -11.29 -0.91 1.14
C TYR A 225 -10.66 -0.50 2.48
N ASN A 226 -11.12 0.63 3.03
CA ASN A 226 -10.66 1.13 4.33
C ASN A 226 -10.87 0.11 5.46
N GLU A 227 -12.01 -0.58 5.50
CA GLU A 227 -12.25 -1.63 6.51
C GLU A 227 -11.28 -2.79 6.40
N VAL A 228 -10.97 -3.21 5.18
CA VAL A 228 -10.07 -4.34 4.92
C VAL A 228 -8.61 -3.97 5.14
N GLU A 229 -8.19 -2.73 4.94
CA GLU A 229 -6.79 -2.31 5.12
C GLU A 229 -6.45 -1.92 6.57
N ARG A 230 -7.42 -1.41 7.34
CA ARG A 230 -7.22 -0.95 8.74
C ARG A 230 -6.46 -1.96 9.61
N PRO A 231 -5.35 -1.63 10.27
CA PRO A 231 -4.59 -2.60 11.08
C PRO A 231 -5.44 -3.20 12.21
N ASN A 232 -5.00 -4.32 12.81
CA ASN A 232 -5.76 -4.97 13.88
C ASN A 232 -5.89 -4.08 15.13
N SER A 233 -5.00 -3.11 15.30
CA SER A 233 -5.06 -2.11 16.35
C SER A 233 -6.14 -1.04 16.13
N TYR A 234 -6.79 -1.01 14.97
CA TYR A 234 -7.78 0.01 14.65
C TYR A 234 -9.00 -0.05 15.55
N ILE A 235 -9.38 1.11 16.08
CA ILE A 235 -10.55 1.31 16.91
C ILE A 235 -11.40 2.40 16.28
N GLY A 236 -12.58 2.01 15.79
CA GLY A 236 -13.58 2.95 15.29
C GLY A 236 -14.08 3.85 16.41
N LYS A 237 -14.18 5.14 16.11
CA LYS A 237 -14.70 6.18 17.00
C LYS A 237 -15.78 6.96 16.26
N ASP A 238 -16.73 7.48 17.03
CA ASP A 238 -17.71 8.43 16.54
C ASP A 238 -17.88 9.51 17.62
N THR A 239 -16.88 10.38 17.72
CA THR A 239 -16.83 11.38 18.79
C THR A 239 -16.57 12.75 18.21
N VAL A 240 -17.59 13.60 18.24
CA VAL A 240 -17.47 15.03 17.90
C VAL A 240 -16.68 15.73 19.01
N LEU A 241 -15.56 16.33 18.65
CA LEU A 241 -14.65 16.97 19.58
C LEU A 241 -15.09 18.42 19.82
N ARG A 242 -15.29 18.78 21.09
CA ARG A 242 -15.77 20.10 21.50
C ARG A 242 -14.90 20.64 22.63
N TRP A 243 -14.65 21.94 22.58
CA TRP A 243 -13.96 22.70 23.63
C TRP A 243 -14.60 24.08 23.80
N THR A 244 -14.44 24.66 24.99
CA THR A 244 -15.01 25.98 25.34
C THR A 244 -14.02 27.11 25.18
N GLU A 245 -12.74 26.86 25.47
CA GLU A 245 -11.70 27.89 25.46
C GLU A 245 -10.62 27.53 24.44
N PRO A 246 -10.26 28.44 23.51
CA PRO A 246 -9.10 28.27 22.67
C PRO A 246 -7.82 28.39 23.52
N LYS A 247 -6.72 27.81 23.04
CA LYS A 247 -5.41 27.93 23.67
C LYS A 247 -4.47 28.72 22.79
N GLU A 248 -3.63 29.54 23.39
CA GLU A 248 -2.59 30.25 22.66
C GLU A 248 -1.46 29.32 22.24
N GLY A 249 -0.89 29.60 21.07
CA GLY A 249 0.22 28.87 20.49
C GLY A 249 -0.21 27.89 19.41
N THR A 250 0.78 27.23 18.81
CA THR A 250 0.60 26.17 17.82
C THR A 250 1.46 25.00 18.25
N LEU A 251 1.06 23.78 17.89
CA LEU A 251 1.92 22.61 18.10
C LEU A 251 3.29 22.84 17.46
N GLN A 252 4.35 22.63 18.25
CA GLN A 252 5.70 22.52 17.71
C GLN A 252 5.88 21.09 17.22
N THR A 253 5.82 20.91 15.91
CA THR A 253 5.96 19.59 15.29
C THR A 253 7.38 19.06 15.45
N VAL A 254 7.49 17.79 15.81
CA VAL A 254 8.77 17.07 15.87
C VAL A 254 9.01 16.38 14.53
N ASN A 255 10.26 16.40 14.05
CA ASN A 255 10.64 15.60 12.89
C ASN A 255 10.47 14.12 13.22
N LEU A 256 9.63 13.42 12.47
CA LEU A 256 9.36 12.02 12.69
C LEU A 256 10.33 11.19 11.85
N GLU A 257 11.16 10.43 12.53
CA GLU A 257 12.05 9.45 11.89
C GLU A 257 11.59 8.07 12.34
N PRO A 258 10.66 7.43 11.59
CA PRO A 258 10.26 6.07 11.90
C PRO A 258 11.48 5.18 11.89
N LYS A 259 11.57 4.26 12.86
CA LYS A 259 12.68 3.30 12.91
C LYS A 259 12.53 2.31 11.76
N LEU A 260 13.32 2.52 10.71
CA LEU A 260 13.36 1.66 9.53
C LEU A 260 14.41 0.55 9.69
N GLU A 261 15.56 0.90 10.28
CA GLU A 261 16.70 0.00 10.42
C GLU A 261 16.80 -0.60 11.83
N PHE A 262 17.16 -1.88 11.89
CA PHE A 262 17.31 -2.64 13.12
C PHE A 262 18.73 -3.18 13.24
N SER A 263 19.26 -3.18 14.46
CA SER A 263 20.53 -3.82 14.75
C SER A 263 20.39 -5.34 14.76
N GLU A 264 21.51 -6.03 14.52
CA GLU A 264 21.56 -7.49 14.59
C GLU A 264 21.07 -8.03 15.94
N ALA A 265 21.39 -7.36 17.05
CA ALA A 265 20.94 -7.79 18.37
C ALA A 265 19.42 -7.74 18.52
N GLU A 266 18.76 -6.71 17.99
CA GLU A 266 17.31 -6.51 18.06
C GLU A 266 16.57 -7.54 17.20
N VAL A 267 17.07 -7.80 15.98
CA VAL A 267 16.52 -8.79 15.06
C VAL A 267 16.49 -10.19 15.69
N PHE A 268 17.57 -10.59 16.37
CA PHE A 268 17.69 -11.93 16.96
C PHE A 268 17.19 -12.03 18.42
N SER A 269 16.96 -10.91 19.11
CA SER A 269 16.32 -10.89 20.43
C SER A 269 14.79 -10.89 20.35
N GLN A 270 14.22 -10.44 19.22
CA GLN A 270 12.78 -10.24 18.99
C GLN A 270 12.09 -9.29 20.00
N ALA A 271 12.86 -8.57 20.83
CA ALA A 271 12.31 -7.71 21.88
C ALA A 271 11.74 -6.39 21.33
N ASP A 272 12.22 -5.95 20.17
CA ASP A 272 11.99 -4.60 19.64
C ASP A 272 11.21 -4.59 18.31
N ILE A 273 10.42 -5.64 18.04
CA ILE A 273 9.58 -5.71 16.84
C ILE A 273 8.47 -4.66 16.93
N ILE A 274 8.41 -3.76 15.95
CA ILE A 274 7.33 -2.78 15.85
C ILE A 274 6.06 -3.55 15.49
N ASN A 275 5.14 -3.66 16.44
CA ASN A 275 3.89 -4.38 16.25
C ASN A 275 2.69 -3.42 16.18
N ASN A 276 2.30 -3.10 14.95
CA ASN A 276 1.17 -2.23 14.66
C ASN A 276 -0.20 -2.89 14.94
N ASP A 277 -0.23 -4.17 15.28
CA ASP A 277 -1.46 -4.92 15.59
C ASP A 277 -1.78 -4.97 17.09
N LEU A 278 -0.91 -4.41 17.94
CA LEU A 278 -1.17 -4.36 19.38
C LEU A 278 -2.39 -3.50 19.71
N PRO A 279 -3.32 -3.97 20.57
CA PRO A 279 -4.49 -3.20 20.93
C PRO A 279 -4.14 -1.90 21.67
N ILE A 280 -4.98 -0.88 21.52
CA ILE A 280 -4.87 0.38 22.27
C ILE A 280 -5.82 0.32 23.46
N SER A 281 -5.28 0.39 24.69
CA SER A 281 -6.07 0.27 25.91
C SER A 281 -7.11 1.40 26.04
N LYS A 282 -8.22 1.16 26.75
CA LYS A 282 -9.26 2.18 26.95
C LYS A 282 -8.74 3.43 27.66
N GLU A 283 -7.82 3.26 28.62
CA GLU A 283 -7.17 4.37 29.31
C GLU A 283 -6.35 5.22 28.34
N TYR A 284 -5.57 4.59 27.46
CA TYR A 284 -4.78 5.30 26.45
C TYR A 284 -5.69 6.07 25.51
N GLN A 285 -6.80 5.46 25.06
CA GLN A 285 -7.76 6.13 24.18
C GLN A 285 -8.33 7.42 24.80
N LEU A 286 -8.62 7.42 26.10
CA LEU A 286 -9.12 8.62 26.80
C LEU A 286 -8.05 9.72 26.82
N THR A 287 -6.83 9.38 27.28
CA THR A 287 -5.70 10.31 27.31
C THR A 287 -5.38 10.88 25.93
N ILE A 288 -5.36 10.03 24.91
CA ILE A 288 -5.12 10.44 23.51
C ILE A 288 -6.21 11.40 23.05
N THR A 289 -7.48 11.12 23.35
CA THR A 289 -8.59 12.00 22.97
C THR A 289 -8.43 13.39 23.60
N GLU A 290 -8.07 13.47 24.87
CA GLU A 290 -7.78 14.74 25.55
C GLU A 290 -6.61 15.50 24.91
N LYS A 291 -5.55 14.78 24.53
CA LYS A 291 -4.37 15.35 23.87
C LYS A 291 -4.68 15.86 22.45
N ILE A 292 -5.55 15.15 21.71
CA ILE A 292 -6.06 15.61 20.41
C ILE A 292 -6.92 16.87 20.58
N ILE A 293 -7.81 16.92 21.58
CA ILE A 293 -8.59 18.14 21.87
C ILE A 293 -7.65 19.30 22.18
N HIS A 294 -6.62 19.06 23.00
CA HIS A 294 -5.61 20.08 23.32
C HIS A 294 -4.89 20.59 22.07
N PHE A 295 -4.52 19.69 21.15
CA PHE A 295 -3.95 20.04 19.86
C PHE A 295 -4.90 20.92 19.03
N LEU A 296 -6.17 20.53 18.90
CA LEU A 296 -7.17 21.31 18.17
C LEU A 296 -7.41 22.69 18.80
N GLN A 297 -7.42 22.79 20.13
CA GLN A 297 -7.55 24.08 20.83
C GLN A 297 -6.44 25.08 20.47
N MET A 298 -5.24 24.59 20.14
CA MET A 298 -4.09 25.41 19.76
C MET A 298 -4.07 25.70 18.26
N ASN A 299 -4.17 24.66 17.43
CA ASN A 299 -3.99 24.77 15.98
C ASN A 299 -5.24 25.23 15.24
N TYR A 300 -6.42 24.90 15.74
CA TYR A 300 -7.72 25.19 15.12
C TYR A 300 -8.70 25.80 16.13
N PRO A 301 -8.34 26.90 16.84
CA PRO A 301 -9.06 27.39 18.01
C PRO A 301 -10.56 27.68 17.80
N GLN A 302 -10.96 27.98 16.55
CA GLN A 302 -12.33 28.34 16.16
C GLN A 302 -13.17 27.15 15.67
N ASP A 303 -12.62 25.93 15.67
CA ASP A 303 -13.25 24.76 15.06
C ASP A 303 -13.93 23.83 16.06
N SER A 304 -14.30 24.36 17.23
CA SER A 304 -14.97 23.57 18.26
C SER A 304 -16.26 22.95 17.71
N GLY A 305 -16.34 21.62 17.75
CA GLY A 305 -17.49 20.87 17.23
C GLY A 305 -17.50 20.65 15.71
N LYS A 306 -16.48 21.10 14.97
CA LYS A 306 -16.35 20.85 13.53
C LYS A 306 -15.62 19.55 13.19
N TRP A 307 -14.93 18.96 14.16
CA TRP A 307 -14.10 17.76 13.97
C TRP A 307 -14.67 16.54 14.69
N ARG A 308 -14.64 15.39 14.02
CA ARG A 308 -15.02 14.08 14.55
C ARG A 308 -13.80 13.17 14.56
N LEU A 309 -13.47 12.63 15.74
CA LEU A 309 -12.51 11.54 15.86
C LEU A 309 -13.18 10.26 15.34
N THR A 310 -12.66 9.72 14.24
CA THR A 310 -13.24 8.56 13.54
C THR A 310 -12.46 7.27 13.79
N GLY A 311 -11.18 7.37 14.14
CA GLY A 311 -10.35 6.19 14.34
C GLY A 311 -9.07 6.47 15.13
N LEU A 312 -8.62 5.44 15.85
CA LEU A 312 -7.31 5.35 16.46
C LEU A 312 -6.65 4.04 16.02
N TRP A 313 -5.38 4.07 15.58
CA TRP A 313 -4.62 2.86 15.26
C TRP A 313 -3.13 3.05 15.47
N ARG A 314 -2.37 1.96 15.50
CA ARG A 314 -0.90 2.00 15.53
C ARG A 314 -0.34 1.95 14.13
N ASP A 315 0.66 2.78 13.86
CA ASP A 315 1.39 2.74 12.60
C ASP A 315 2.84 3.21 12.81
N ALA A 316 3.78 2.51 12.18
CA ALA A 316 5.23 2.76 12.25
C ALA A 316 5.79 3.10 13.67
N GLY A 317 5.25 2.47 14.73
CA GLY A 317 5.66 2.73 16.12
C GLY A 317 4.95 3.90 16.81
N TYR A 318 4.04 4.59 16.12
CA TYR A 318 3.22 5.68 16.63
C TYR A 318 1.76 5.26 16.80
N ILE A 319 0.96 6.13 17.39
CA ILE A 319 -0.50 6.05 17.35
C ILE A 319 -1.01 7.18 16.45
N ILE A 320 -1.88 6.85 15.50
CA ILE A 320 -2.53 7.80 14.62
C ILE A 320 -3.96 8.02 15.08
N GLY A 321 -4.36 9.28 15.21
CA GLY A 321 -5.74 9.69 15.40
C GLY A 321 -6.29 10.40 14.18
N GLN A 322 -7.31 9.83 13.55
CA GLN A 322 -7.94 10.41 12.37
C GLN A 322 -9.12 11.28 12.75
N LEU A 323 -9.10 12.50 12.22
CA LEU A 323 -10.17 13.47 12.32
C LEU A 323 -10.77 13.69 10.95
N LEU A 324 -12.08 13.56 10.85
CA LEU A 324 -12.86 14.01 9.70
C LEU A 324 -13.74 15.19 10.11
N PRO A 325 -14.03 16.13 9.20
CA PRO A 325 -15.05 17.14 9.40
C PRO A 325 -16.41 16.50 9.76
N VAL A 326 -17.18 17.18 10.61
CA VAL A 326 -18.55 16.76 10.92
C VAL A 326 -19.47 16.94 9.71
N GLU A 327 -19.24 18.00 8.93
CA GLU A 327 -19.91 18.25 7.66
C GLU A 327 -19.02 17.73 6.54
N LYS A 328 -19.49 16.70 5.84
CA LYS A 328 -18.74 16.06 4.75
C LYS A 328 -18.86 16.89 3.48
N ASP A 329 -17.73 17.08 2.79
CA ASP A 329 -17.70 17.62 1.43
C ASP A 329 -17.98 16.51 0.41
N SER A 330 -18.44 16.86 -0.79
CA SER A 330 -18.67 15.90 -1.89
C SER A 330 -17.41 15.63 -2.70
N LYS A 331 -16.31 16.34 -2.44
CA LYS A 331 -15.04 16.14 -3.14
C LYS A 331 -14.47 14.73 -2.97
N VAL A 332 -13.90 14.21 -4.05
CA VAL A 332 -13.19 12.92 -4.06
C VAL A 332 -11.99 12.92 -3.09
N ILE A 333 -11.36 14.08 -2.91
CA ILE A 333 -10.34 14.30 -1.89
C ILE A 333 -11.04 14.76 -0.61
N GLU A 334 -11.15 13.87 0.37
CA GLU A 334 -11.73 14.21 1.66
C GLU A 334 -10.74 15.03 2.50
N HIS A 335 -11.23 16.13 3.10
CA HIS A 335 -10.48 16.86 4.12
C HIS A 335 -10.35 15.99 5.36
N LYS A 336 -9.13 15.70 5.80
CA LYS A 336 -8.84 14.92 7.00
C LYS A 336 -7.57 15.40 7.69
N ILE A 337 -7.54 15.27 9.01
CA ILE A 337 -6.33 15.48 9.81
C ILE A 337 -5.95 14.15 10.47
N ASN A 338 -4.73 13.69 10.19
CA ASN A 338 -4.12 12.56 10.91
C ASN A 338 -3.14 13.11 11.95
N VAL A 339 -3.50 13.01 13.23
CA VAL A 339 -2.65 13.40 14.35
C VAL A 339 -1.73 12.25 14.71
N VAL A 340 -0.42 12.51 14.79
CA VAL A 340 0.61 11.52 15.14
C VAL A 340 1.00 11.68 16.60
N ILE A 341 0.87 10.60 17.36
CA ILE A 341 1.02 10.54 18.82
C ILE A 341 2.12 9.55 19.20
N ASP A 342 2.95 9.92 20.17
CA ASP A 342 3.95 9.04 20.78
C ASP A 342 3.25 7.84 21.43
N SER A 343 3.66 6.62 21.10
CA SER A 343 2.95 5.42 21.54
C SER A 343 3.17 5.04 23.00
N GLU A 344 4.15 5.65 23.68
CA GLU A 344 4.48 5.43 25.08
C GLU A 344 4.08 6.61 25.96
N LYS A 345 4.48 7.83 25.58
CA LYS A 345 4.22 9.08 26.31
C LYS A 345 2.83 9.64 26.04
N LEU A 346 2.20 9.24 24.93
CA LEU A 346 0.87 9.67 24.50
C LEU A 346 0.76 11.19 24.21
N ASP A 347 1.90 11.85 23.96
CA ASP A 347 1.93 13.24 23.55
C ASP A 347 1.79 13.37 22.03
N VAL A 348 1.11 14.43 21.57
CA VAL A 348 1.02 14.74 20.14
C VAL A 348 2.38 15.24 19.66
N LEU A 349 2.94 14.58 18.65
CA LEU A 349 4.26 14.88 18.10
C LEU A 349 4.17 15.65 16.78
N ASN A 350 3.21 15.30 15.93
CA ASN A 350 3.05 15.87 14.60
C ASN A 350 1.61 15.66 14.09
N TYR A 351 1.27 16.19 12.93
CA TYR A 351 0.01 15.96 12.25
C TYR A 351 0.18 16.16 10.74
N VAL A 352 -0.69 15.52 9.96
CA VAL A 352 -0.81 15.73 8.52
C VAL A 352 -2.23 16.18 8.24
N ASP A 353 -2.36 17.34 7.58
CA ASP A 353 -3.62 17.92 7.17
C ASP A 353 -3.71 17.94 5.64
N THR A 354 -4.77 17.33 5.10
CA THR A 354 -5.01 17.29 3.65
C THR A 354 -5.57 18.59 3.09
N GLU A 355 -5.88 19.60 3.91
CA GLU A 355 -6.22 20.95 3.44
C GLU A 355 -5.15 21.49 2.49
N SER A 356 -3.86 21.25 2.78
CA SER A 356 -2.76 21.67 1.90
C SER A 356 -2.85 21.11 0.48
N LEU A 357 -3.32 19.86 0.32
CA LEU A 357 -3.57 19.24 -0.98
C LEU A 357 -4.81 19.81 -1.65
N LEU A 358 -5.87 20.09 -0.87
CA LEU A 358 -7.08 20.72 -1.38
C LEU A 358 -6.82 22.13 -1.90
N ASN A 359 -5.98 22.90 -1.22
CA ASN A 359 -5.61 24.27 -1.61
C ASN A 359 -4.89 24.33 -2.96
N MET A 360 -4.29 23.21 -3.41
CA MET A 360 -3.72 23.13 -4.76
C MET A 360 -4.78 23.32 -5.85
N TYR A 361 -6.05 23.06 -5.54
CA TYR A 361 -7.20 23.16 -6.44
C TYR A 361 -8.05 24.42 -6.23
N ASP A 362 -7.57 25.40 -5.44
CA ASP A 362 -8.30 26.66 -5.17
C ASP A 362 -8.54 27.50 -6.43
N PHE A 363 -7.78 27.24 -7.50
CA PHE A 363 -7.97 27.88 -8.81
C PHE A 363 -9.20 27.33 -9.57
N LEU A 364 -9.72 26.14 -9.18
CA LEU A 364 -10.88 25.54 -9.82
C LEU A 364 -12.18 26.20 -9.35
N SER A 365 -13.09 26.41 -10.28
CA SER A 365 -14.44 26.85 -9.94
C SER A 365 -15.24 25.75 -9.23
N PRO A 366 -16.19 26.08 -8.33
CA PRO A 366 -17.05 25.10 -7.67
C PRO A 366 -17.88 24.27 -8.65
N ALA A 367 -18.30 23.08 -8.22
CA ALA A 367 -19.15 22.22 -9.02
C ALA A 367 -20.52 22.86 -9.31
N ASN A 368 -21.00 22.64 -10.53
CA ASN A 368 -22.37 22.98 -10.90
C ASN A 368 -23.36 22.12 -10.11
N THR A 369 -24.54 22.67 -9.84
CA THR A 369 -25.58 21.90 -9.14
C THR A 369 -26.03 20.70 -10.00
N PRO A 370 -26.05 19.47 -9.44
CA PRO A 370 -26.61 18.30 -10.10
C PRO A 370 -28.05 18.54 -10.58
N THR A 371 -28.34 18.15 -11.81
CA THR A 371 -29.70 18.20 -12.39
C THR A 371 -30.33 16.81 -12.47
N LEU A 372 -29.51 15.78 -12.53
CA LEU A 372 -29.92 14.38 -12.57
C LEU A 372 -30.33 13.91 -11.17
N THR A 373 -31.42 13.16 -11.09
CA THR A 373 -31.81 12.51 -9.84
C THR A 373 -30.97 11.27 -9.58
N GLU A 374 -30.84 10.87 -8.31
CA GLU A 374 -30.14 9.65 -7.91
C GLU A 374 -30.71 8.41 -8.60
N THR A 375 -32.04 8.32 -8.72
CA THR A 375 -32.72 7.21 -9.41
C THR A 375 -32.35 7.13 -10.90
N GLU A 376 -32.31 8.26 -11.61
CA GLU A 376 -31.89 8.27 -13.02
C GLU A 376 -30.40 7.93 -13.17
N ALA A 377 -29.56 8.30 -12.21
CA ALA A 377 -28.16 7.91 -12.19
C ALA A 377 -28.01 6.40 -11.99
N ILE A 378 -28.76 5.82 -11.04
CA ILE A 378 -28.81 4.39 -10.76
C ILE A 378 -29.17 3.60 -12.01
N GLU A 379 -30.26 3.96 -12.69
CA GLU A 379 -30.72 3.25 -13.90
C GLU A 379 -29.67 3.25 -15.02
N LYS A 380 -28.88 4.32 -15.12
CA LYS A 380 -27.81 4.46 -16.12
C LYS A 380 -26.51 3.76 -15.73
N LEU A 381 -26.19 3.71 -14.45
CA LEU A 381 -24.90 3.25 -13.95
C LEU A 381 -24.89 1.74 -13.68
N LEU A 382 -25.98 1.17 -13.14
CA LEU A 382 -26.08 -0.26 -12.82
C LEU A 382 -25.66 -1.21 -13.96
N PRO A 383 -26.02 -0.97 -15.24
CA PRO A 383 -25.59 -1.84 -16.34
C PRO A 383 -24.07 -1.87 -16.59
N ASN A 384 -23.33 -0.92 -16.03
CA ASN A 384 -21.87 -0.79 -16.17
C ASN A 384 -21.12 -1.24 -14.91
N VAL A 385 -21.82 -1.82 -13.94
CA VAL A 385 -21.24 -2.33 -12.71
C VAL A 385 -20.73 -3.75 -12.94
N ASP A 386 -19.46 -3.95 -12.61
CA ASP A 386 -18.79 -5.24 -12.73
C ASP A 386 -18.62 -5.90 -11.36
N ILE A 387 -18.67 -7.24 -11.36
CA ILE A 387 -18.26 -8.02 -10.20
C ILE A 387 -17.23 -9.09 -10.60
N SER A 388 -16.12 -9.10 -9.88
CA SER A 388 -15.03 -10.07 -10.09
C SER A 388 -14.71 -10.83 -8.81
N PRO A 389 -14.37 -12.13 -8.87
CA PRO A 389 -13.95 -12.86 -7.69
C PRO A 389 -12.61 -12.33 -7.17
N VAL A 390 -12.48 -12.23 -5.84
CA VAL A 390 -11.26 -11.80 -5.16
C VAL A 390 -11.16 -12.47 -3.79
N TYR A 391 -9.96 -12.92 -3.43
CA TYR A 391 -9.69 -13.40 -2.09
C TYR A 391 -9.33 -12.24 -1.17
N VAL A 392 -10.14 -12.01 -0.13
CA VAL A 392 -9.94 -10.91 0.82
C VAL A 392 -9.46 -11.46 2.15
N TYR A 393 -8.40 -10.88 2.72
CA TYR A 393 -7.87 -11.30 4.02
C TYR A 393 -8.84 -10.95 5.16
N ASP A 394 -9.34 -11.98 5.85
CA ASP A 394 -10.18 -11.83 7.04
C ASP A 394 -9.33 -11.93 8.31
N LYS A 395 -9.08 -10.78 8.92
CA LYS A 395 -8.31 -10.64 10.17
C LYS A 395 -8.88 -11.41 11.36
N SER A 396 -10.20 -11.66 11.38
CA SER A 396 -10.83 -12.38 12.48
C SER A 396 -10.50 -13.87 12.48
N THR A 397 -10.25 -14.42 11.29
CA THR A 397 -9.92 -15.84 11.10
C THR A 397 -8.45 -16.06 10.71
N SER A 398 -7.72 -14.98 10.38
CA SER A 398 -6.37 -15.00 9.81
C SER A 398 -6.29 -15.84 8.53
N ARG A 399 -7.34 -15.80 7.71
CA ARG A 399 -7.46 -16.55 6.46
C ARG A 399 -8.07 -15.68 5.38
N TYR A 400 -7.82 -16.03 4.13
CA TYR A 400 -8.50 -15.41 3.00
C TYR A 400 -9.85 -16.06 2.75
N ARG A 401 -10.84 -15.22 2.49
CA ARG A 401 -12.20 -15.63 2.11
C ARG A 401 -12.51 -15.14 0.70
N LEU A 402 -13.31 -15.90 -0.04
CA LEU A 402 -13.75 -15.47 -1.35
C LEU A 402 -14.80 -14.35 -1.17
N CYS A 403 -14.63 -13.28 -1.95
CA CYS A 403 -15.54 -12.15 -2.04
C CYS A 403 -15.73 -11.80 -3.53
N GLY A 404 -16.75 -11.01 -3.84
CA GLY A 404 -16.84 -10.31 -5.11
C GLY A 404 -16.38 -8.86 -4.95
N LYS A 405 -15.45 -8.41 -5.77
CA LYS A 405 -15.11 -7.00 -5.89
C LYS A 405 -16.14 -6.34 -6.81
N LEU A 406 -16.96 -5.47 -6.24
CA LEU A 406 -17.87 -4.60 -6.96
C LEU A 406 -17.10 -3.36 -7.42
N ASP A 407 -17.14 -3.06 -8.71
CA ASP A 407 -16.45 -1.89 -9.27
C ASP A 407 -17.14 -1.35 -10.53
N SER A 408 -16.74 -0.17 -10.98
CA SER A 408 -17.17 0.40 -12.27
C SER A 408 -16.09 1.34 -12.81
N ASN A 409 -15.68 1.13 -14.06
CA ASN A 409 -14.78 2.05 -14.77
C ASN A 409 -15.50 3.31 -15.28
N PHE A 410 -16.81 3.39 -15.08
CA PHE A 410 -17.67 4.46 -15.56
C PHE A 410 -18.34 5.22 -14.42
N GLY A 411 -18.61 6.50 -14.67
CA GLY A 411 -19.49 7.35 -13.86
C GLY A 411 -20.52 8.07 -14.73
N ILE A 412 -21.47 8.75 -14.10
CA ILE A 412 -22.47 9.58 -14.78
C ILE A 412 -22.26 11.04 -14.41
N HIS A 413 -22.01 11.90 -15.40
CA HIS A 413 -21.91 13.33 -15.18
C HIS A 413 -23.25 13.88 -14.67
N ALA A 414 -23.28 14.45 -13.46
CA ALA A 414 -24.52 14.74 -12.74
C ALA A 414 -25.35 15.92 -13.31
N VAL A 415 -24.74 16.74 -14.19
CA VAL A 415 -25.42 17.83 -14.92
C VAL A 415 -25.90 17.43 -16.32
N THR A 416 -25.08 16.73 -17.11
CA THR A 416 -25.41 16.38 -18.51
C THR A 416 -26.11 15.02 -18.63
N GLY A 417 -25.90 14.14 -17.65
CA GLY A 417 -26.36 12.75 -17.67
C GLY A 417 -25.59 11.85 -18.62
N GLU A 418 -24.43 12.28 -19.11
CA GLU A 418 -23.53 11.51 -19.97
C GLU A 418 -22.72 10.50 -19.16
N ILE A 419 -22.43 9.34 -19.77
CA ILE A 419 -21.51 8.34 -19.21
C ILE A 419 -20.08 8.82 -19.47
N VAL A 420 -19.26 8.83 -18.43
CA VAL A 420 -17.86 9.24 -18.47
C VAL A 420 -16.96 8.10 -18.01
N SER A 421 -15.80 7.94 -18.64
CA SER A 421 -14.77 6.99 -18.22
C SER A 421 -13.98 7.58 -17.07
N LEU A 422 -13.85 6.86 -15.96
CA LEU A 422 -13.12 7.33 -14.78
C LEU A 422 -11.59 7.29 -14.98
N ASP A 423 -11.08 6.44 -15.87
CA ASP A 423 -9.64 6.35 -16.18
C ASP A 423 -9.07 7.58 -16.92
N VAL A 424 -9.93 8.45 -17.44
CA VAL A 424 -9.57 9.56 -18.35
C VAL A 424 -9.92 10.93 -17.76
N LEU A 425 -10.50 10.94 -16.56
CA LEU A 425 -10.87 12.14 -15.80
C LEU A 425 -9.79 12.44 -14.76
#